data_AF-A0A9D4FDE8-F1
#
_entry.id   AF-A0A9D4FDE8-F1
#
_cell.length_a   1.000
_cell.length_b   1.000
_cell.length_c   1.000
_cell.angle_alpha   90.00
_cell.angle_beta   90.00
_cell.angle_gamma   90.00
#
_symmetry.space_group_name_H-M   'P 1'
#
loop_
_entity.id
_entity.type
_entity.pdbx_description
1 polymer ?
#
loop_
_entity_poly.entity_id
_entity_poly.type
_entity_poly.pdbx_seq_one_letter_code
_entity_poly.pdbx_strand_id
1 'polypeptide(L)'
;MTQYICMMILMMPFGVNCEANQCQRRQRWSPSGLNRTDLLCCTDDCDSNEDYSTALGYPGFEHCCTCNSQTEWSGQEKALLIEYISASGKSLVVDPDISRFNDSNLYKIEHLYGVMTEIPSDVCDWDKDPRLKVFSPHANESIKYWLHIVQIDFRSNKIRKVESLHFKNTTINLLTQLRHLDVSYNQIVSMDPACISQPTQNLFFANFSHNKLRELDITNAFTVNLICRVNYTSNIIENFVNALGFTLDKNKTYGPGYVSFHQNKIERFPDLTSLLGLSSLAEFGQLFSFEFDFDDYQLNCDCYLEPILRMGQELKDVLWRNYFNIYCANPPSFKNKKVHSLN
;
A
#
# COMPACT_ATOMS: atom_id res chain seq x y z
N MET A 1 -5.14 -37.24 -40.19
CA MET A 1 -3.78 -37.69 -39.84
C MET A 1 -2.97 -36.44 -39.54
N THR A 2 -2.34 -36.16 -38.40
CA THR A 2 -2.25 -36.74 -37.06
C THR A 2 -1.45 -35.69 -36.25
N GLN A 3 -1.91 -35.33 -35.05
CA GLN A 3 -1.19 -34.84 -33.84
C GLN A 3 -0.11 -33.73 -33.94
N TYR A 4 -0.30 -32.56 -33.30
CA TYR A 4 0.06 -32.23 -31.91
C TYR A 4 1.54 -32.47 -31.53
N ILE A 5 2.27 -31.39 -31.21
CA ILE A 5 2.98 -31.20 -29.93
C ILE A 5 3.05 -29.69 -29.63
N CYS A 6 2.60 -29.38 -28.42
CA CYS A 6 2.55 -28.11 -27.74
C CYS A 6 3.94 -27.82 -27.14
N MET A 7 4.45 -26.59 -27.26
CA MET A 7 5.46 -26.10 -26.32
C MET A 7 5.11 -24.67 -25.92
N MET A 8 4.56 -24.59 -24.71
CA MET A 8 4.25 -23.40 -23.93
C MET A 8 5.46 -22.47 -23.86
N ILE A 9 5.28 -21.21 -24.26
CA ILE A 9 6.00 -20.09 -23.66
C ILE A 9 4.97 -19.33 -22.84
N LEU A 10 5.20 -19.32 -21.53
CA LEU A 10 4.42 -18.67 -20.51
C LEU A 10 4.19 -17.20 -20.85
N MET A 11 2.92 -16.80 -20.91
CA MET A 11 2.51 -15.43 -20.70
C MET A 11 2.77 -15.08 -19.23
N MET A 12 3.75 -14.21 -18.99
CA MET A 12 3.82 -13.45 -17.74
C MET A 12 2.74 -12.35 -17.79
N PRO A 13 2.01 -12.09 -16.70
CA PRO A 13 1.24 -10.85 -16.62
C PRO A 13 2.25 -9.72 -16.50
N PHE A 14 2.29 -8.86 -17.50
CA PHE A 14 2.99 -7.59 -17.44
C PHE A 14 2.47 -6.84 -16.22
N GLY A 15 3.31 -6.73 -15.19
CA GLY A 15 3.21 -5.61 -14.27
C GLY A 15 3.29 -4.36 -15.14
N VAL A 16 2.26 -3.53 -15.06
CA VAL A 16 2.24 -2.24 -15.73
C VAL A 16 3.45 -1.47 -15.22
N ASN A 17 4.54 -1.49 -15.98
CA ASN A 17 5.47 -0.38 -15.98
C ASN A 17 4.61 0.82 -16.40
N CYS A 18 4.32 1.70 -15.45
CA CYS A 18 4.11 3.09 -15.80
C CYS A 18 5.46 3.59 -16.33
N GLU A 19 5.80 3.21 -17.57
CA GLU A 19 6.74 3.99 -18.35
C GLU A 19 6.16 5.38 -18.37
N ALA A 20 6.86 6.30 -17.71
CA ALA A 20 6.53 7.70 -17.68
C ALA A 20 6.33 8.16 -19.13
N ASN A 21 5.07 8.35 -19.54
CA ASN A 21 4.78 9.36 -20.54
C ASN A 21 5.50 10.61 -20.04
N GLN A 22 6.41 11.13 -20.87
CA GLN A 22 7.26 12.26 -20.48
C GLN A 22 6.35 13.45 -20.18
N CYS A 23 6.05 13.64 -18.90
CA CYS A 23 5.27 14.75 -18.41
C CYS A 23 5.89 16.07 -18.89
N GLN A 24 5.20 16.82 -19.74
CA GLN A 24 5.73 18.05 -20.33
C GLN A 24 5.49 19.25 -19.42
N ARG A 25 4.42 19.23 -18.62
CA ARG A 25 4.09 20.26 -17.63
C ARG A 25 4.04 19.69 -16.23
N ARG A 26 4.92 20.22 -15.39
CA ARG A 26 4.96 19.93 -13.95
C ARG A 26 4.68 21.20 -13.18
N GLN A 27 3.81 21.12 -12.18
CA GLN A 27 3.57 22.21 -11.24
C GLN A 27 3.88 21.78 -9.82
N ARG A 28 4.35 22.72 -8.99
CA ARG A 28 4.46 22.48 -7.55
C ARG A 28 3.09 22.16 -6.99
N TRP A 29 3.03 21.10 -6.22
CA TRP A 29 1.83 20.64 -5.55
C TRP A 29 2.14 20.42 -4.08
N SER A 30 1.29 20.97 -3.23
CA SER A 30 1.32 20.73 -1.79
C SER A 30 0.08 19.91 -1.46
N PRO A 31 0.25 18.63 -1.07
CA PRO A 31 -0.88 17.78 -0.75
C PRO A 31 -1.67 18.30 0.44
N SER A 32 -2.99 18.26 0.35
CA SER A 32 -3.86 18.68 1.44
C SER A 32 -3.57 17.90 2.73
N GLY A 33 -3.39 18.62 3.85
CA GLY A 33 -3.11 18.00 5.15
C GLY A 33 -1.66 17.55 5.36
N LEU A 34 -0.78 17.67 4.36
CA LEU A 34 0.65 17.38 4.47
C LEU A 34 1.48 18.65 4.27
N ASN A 35 2.45 18.90 5.14
CA ASN A 35 3.36 20.03 4.99
C ASN A 35 4.53 19.67 4.06
N ARG A 36 4.25 19.56 2.76
CA ARG A 36 5.21 19.21 1.71
C ARG A 36 5.17 20.22 0.58
N THR A 37 6.33 20.67 0.14
CA THR A 37 6.47 21.71 -0.91
C THR A 37 7.39 21.28 -2.05
N ASP A 38 7.90 20.07 -1.95
CA ASP A 38 8.92 19.46 -2.80
C ASP A 38 8.33 18.51 -3.86
N LEU A 39 7.00 18.47 -3.99
CA LEU A 39 6.32 17.61 -4.93
C LEU A 39 5.93 18.40 -6.18
N LEU A 40 6.22 17.78 -7.32
CA LEU A 40 5.87 18.22 -8.65
C LEU A 40 4.79 17.28 -9.19
N CYS A 41 3.58 17.79 -9.34
CA CYS A 41 2.49 17.05 -9.97
C CYS A 41 2.58 17.19 -11.49
N CYS A 42 2.41 16.07 -12.20
CA CYS A 42 2.27 16.10 -13.65
C CYS A 42 0.88 16.60 -14.04
N THR A 43 0.80 17.79 -14.63
CA THR A 43 -0.49 18.40 -14.93
C THR A 43 -1.10 17.88 -16.21
N ASP A 44 -0.29 17.44 -17.18
CA ASP A 44 -0.82 16.91 -18.44
C ASP A 44 -1.70 15.67 -18.21
N ASP A 45 -1.31 14.80 -17.27
CA ASP A 45 -2.07 13.60 -16.88
C ASP A 45 -3.31 13.93 -16.02
N CYS A 46 -3.31 15.07 -15.34
CA CYS A 46 -4.36 15.49 -14.42
C CYS A 46 -5.36 16.51 -15.01
N ASP A 47 -4.94 17.27 -16.03
CA ASP A 47 -5.74 18.27 -16.76
C ASP A 47 -6.52 17.63 -17.91
N SER A 48 -5.99 16.57 -18.55
CA SER A 48 -6.64 15.85 -19.65
C SER A 48 -7.75 14.90 -19.19
N ASN A 49 -7.85 14.70 -17.88
CA ASN A 49 -8.75 13.77 -17.21
C ASN A 49 -9.95 14.54 -16.60
N GLU A 50 -10.65 15.34 -17.41
CA GLU A 50 -11.96 15.90 -17.03
C GLU A 50 -12.98 14.81 -16.65
N ASP A 51 -12.76 13.54 -17.04
CA ASP A 51 -13.57 12.38 -16.65
C ASP A 51 -13.35 11.89 -15.20
N TYR A 52 -12.31 12.38 -14.50
CA TYR A 52 -12.16 12.18 -13.05
C TYR A 52 -13.00 13.18 -12.22
N SER A 53 -13.80 14.01 -12.89
CA SER A 53 -15.02 14.57 -12.33
C SER A 53 -15.99 13.43 -11.99
N THR A 54 -15.73 12.76 -10.87
CA THR A 54 -16.71 11.87 -10.26
C THR A 54 -18.00 12.68 -10.02
N ALA A 55 -19.15 12.07 -10.24
CA ALA A 55 -20.49 12.66 -10.06
C ALA A 55 -20.78 13.18 -8.63
N LEU A 56 -19.78 13.21 -7.74
CA LEU A 56 -19.82 13.63 -6.34
C LEU A 56 -18.90 14.81 -6.03
N GLY A 57 -18.25 15.42 -7.03
CA GLY A 57 -17.51 16.69 -6.85
C GLY A 57 -16.18 16.58 -6.09
N TYR A 58 -15.54 15.41 -6.07
CA TYR A 58 -14.22 15.25 -5.45
C TYR A 58 -13.09 15.69 -6.39
N PRO A 59 -12.00 16.28 -5.87
CA PRO A 59 -10.94 16.86 -6.69
C PRO A 59 -10.10 15.74 -7.30
N GLY A 60 -10.45 15.33 -8.53
CA GLY A 60 -9.65 14.40 -9.34
C GLY A 60 -8.17 14.81 -9.41
N PHE A 61 -7.88 16.10 -9.25
CA PHE A 61 -6.53 16.64 -9.14
C PHE A 61 -5.72 16.11 -7.93
N GLU A 62 -6.29 16.04 -6.71
CA GLU A 62 -5.57 15.54 -5.52
C GLU A 62 -5.25 14.05 -5.66
N HIS A 63 -6.21 13.25 -6.13
CA HIS A 63 -5.98 11.83 -6.39
C HIS A 63 -4.91 11.63 -7.48
N CYS A 64 -5.06 12.32 -8.61
CA CYS A 64 -4.12 12.24 -9.72
C CYS A 64 -2.70 12.66 -9.29
N CYS A 65 -2.56 13.78 -8.59
CA CYS A 65 -1.27 14.22 -8.09
C CYS A 65 -0.68 13.29 -7.04
N THR A 66 -1.49 12.69 -6.17
CA THR A 66 -1.01 11.69 -5.21
C THR A 66 -0.35 10.50 -5.93
N CYS A 67 -0.90 10.08 -7.07
CA CYS A 67 -0.37 8.97 -7.87
C CYS A 67 0.73 9.34 -8.84
N ASN A 68 0.69 10.55 -9.41
CA ASN A 68 1.59 10.93 -10.51
C ASN A 68 2.64 11.98 -10.08
N SER A 69 2.62 12.41 -8.82
CA SER A 69 3.64 13.35 -8.32
C SER A 69 5.01 12.71 -8.21
N GLN A 70 6.00 13.44 -8.67
CA GLN A 70 7.41 13.16 -8.43
C GLN A 70 7.97 14.23 -7.50
N THR A 71 9.01 13.92 -6.77
CA THR A 71 9.73 14.95 -6.01
C THR A 71 10.60 15.80 -6.94
N GLU A 72 10.93 17.03 -6.54
CA GLU A 72 11.86 17.89 -7.28
C GLU A 72 13.25 17.25 -7.49
N TRP A 73 13.66 16.37 -6.57
CA TRP A 73 14.92 15.63 -6.58
C TRP A 73 14.79 14.21 -7.16
N SER A 74 13.68 13.85 -7.79
CA SER A 74 13.51 12.51 -8.34
C SER A 74 14.59 12.20 -9.37
N GLY A 75 15.30 11.07 -9.21
CA GLY A 75 16.46 10.69 -10.01
C GLY A 75 17.79 11.22 -9.48
N GLN A 76 17.80 11.96 -8.36
CA GLN A 76 19.00 12.48 -7.70
C GLN A 76 19.28 11.75 -6.36
N GLU A 77 18.50 10.73 -6.03
CA GLU A 77 18.64 9.98 -4.78
C GLU A 77 19.90 9.10 -4.78
N LYS A 78 20.57 9.06 -3.64
CA LYS A 78 21.72 8.19 -3.39
C LYS A 78 21.25 6.79 -3.01
N ALA A 79 21.81 5.77 -3.67
CA ALA A 79 21.53 4.39 -3.33
C ALA A 79 22.33 3.96 -2.09
N LEU A 80 21.63 3.37 -1.12
CA LEU A 80 22.21 2.60 -0.02
C LEU A 80 22.14 1.11 -0.37
N LEU A 81 23.11 0.35 0.11
CA LEU A 81 23.23 -1.08 -0.19
C LEU A 81 22.93 -1.94 1.03
N ILE A 82 22.63 -3.22 0.76
CA ILE A 82 22.48 -4.25 1.78
C ILE A 82 23.74 -5.10 1.84
N GLU A 83 24.37 -5.16 3.01
CA GLU A 83 25.50 -6.04 3.31
C GLU A 83 25.03 -7.24 4.15
N TYR A 84 25.32 -8.45 3.71
CA TYR A 84 25.02 -9.66 4.48
C TYR A 84 26.08 -9.95 5.52
N ILE A 85 25.66 -10.04 6.77
CA ILE A 85 26.55 -10.35 7.92
C ILE A 85 26.39 -11.78 8.42
N SER A 86 25.44 -12.54 7.85
CA SER A 86 25.31 -13.96 8.13
C SER A 86 24.81 -14.75 6.91
N ALA A 87 25.20 -16.02 6.85
CA ALA A 87 24.67 -16.97 5.88
C ALA A 87 23.16 -17.23 6.04
N SER A 88 22.58 -16.88 7.20
CA SER A 88 21.15 -17.01 7.44
C SER A 88 20.33 -15.87 6.83
N GLY A 89 20.97 -14.90 6.18
CA GLY A 89 20.30 -13.75 5.58
C GLY A 89 20.10 -12.55 6.52
N LYS A 90 20.87 -12.47 7.61
CA LYS A 90 20.96 -11.22 8.39
C LYS A 90 21.77 -10.21 7.61
N SER A 91 21.36 -8.95 7.67
CA SER A 91 21.97 -7.90 6.86
C SER A 91 21.99 -6.55 7.56
N LEU A 92 22.77 -5.65 7.00
CA LEU A 92 22.90 -4.24 7.37
C LEU A 92 22.68 -3.35 6.17
N VAL A 93 22.28 -2.11 6.42
CA VAL A 93 22.31 -1.06 5.42
C VAL A 93 23.67 -0.37 5.49
N VAL A 94 24.29 -0.16 4.34
CA VAL A 94 25.60 0.49 4.21
C VAL A 94 25.59 1.54 3.11
N ASP A 95 26.35 2.61 3.32
CA ASP A 95 26.64 3.61 2.31
C ASP A 95 27.92 3.21 1.55
N PRO A 96 27.84 2.92 0.24
CA PRO A 96 28.99 2.46 -0.53
C PRO A 96 30.10 3.51 -0.68
N ASP A 97 29.77 4.80 -0.60
CA ASP A 97 30.73 5.86 -0.88
C ASP A 97 31.54 6.27 0.35
N ILE A 98 31.18 5.79 1.56
CA ILE A 98 31.82 6.09 2.87
C ILE A 98 31.96 7.61 3.16
N SER A 99 31.54 8.46 2.23
CA SER A 99 31.55 9.89 2.35
C SER A 99 30.59 10.23 3.48
N ARG A 100 31.07 11.06 4.42
CA ARG A 100 30.29 11.51 5.58
C ARG A 100 28.90 11.86 5.11
N PHE A 101 27.91 11.24 5.74
CA PHE A 101 26.50 11.51 5.51
C PHE A 101 26.27 13.02 5.27
N ASN A 102 25.52 13.32 4.22
CA ASN A 102 25.14 14.68 3.87
C ASN A 102 23.65 14.85 4.12
N ASP A 103 23.29 15.80 5.00
CA ASP A 103 21.91 16.18 5.31
C ASP A 103 21.13 16.72 4.09
N SER A 104 21.83 17.09 3.01
CA SER A 104 21.20 17.52 1.76
C SER A 104 20.86 16.36 0.82
N ASN A 105 21.46 15.18 1.05
CA ASN A 105 21.19 14.02 0.22
C ASN A 105 19.91 13.32 0.66
N LEU A 106 19.31 12.63 -0.30
CA LEU A 106 18.15 11.77 -0.10
C LEU A 106 18.52 10.37 -0.53
N TYR A 107 17.94 9.39 0.15
CA TYR A 107 18.44 8.02 0.07
C TYR A 107 17.33 7.07 -0.35
N LYS A 108 17.71 6.05 -1.12
CA LYS A 108 16.86 4.91 -1.42
C LYS A 108 17.58 3.61 -1.09
N ILE A 109 16.82 2.61 -0.67
CA ILE A 109 17.31 1.25 -0.51
C ILE A 109 16.52 0.36 -1.47
N GLU A 110 17.23 -0.29 -2.38
CA GLU A 110 16.66 -1.27 -3.31
C GLU A 110 17.47 -2.56 -3.19
N HIS A 111 16.83 -3.63 -2.72
CA HIS A 111 17.45 -4.94 -2.58
C HIS A 111 16.46 -6.04 -2.92
N LEU A 112 16.52 -6.48 -4.17
CA LEU A 112 15.52 -7.36 -4.79
C LEU A 112 16.02 -8.79 -4.90
N TYR A 113 15.12 -9.77 -4.86
CA TYR A 113 15.42 -11.19 -5.15
C TYR A 113 16.52 -11.81 -4.26
N GLY A 114 16.71 -11.24 -3.07
CA GLY A 114 17.75 -11.65 -2.15
C GLY A 114 17.33 -12.77 -1.20
N VAL A 115 18.20 -13.03 -0.23
CA VAL A 115 17.97 -13.96 0.87
C VAL A 115 17.78 -13.25 2.20
N MET A 116 17.46 -11.94 2.19
CA MET A 116 17.25 -11.19 3.44
C MET A 116 16.10 -11.80 4.22
N THR A 117 16.32 -12.12 5.49
CA THR A 117 15.32 -12.83 6.31
C THR A 117 14.67 -11.98 7.39
N GLU A 118 15.29 -10.86 7.75
CA GLU A 118 14.83 -9.99 8.82
C GLU A 118 15.00 -8.50 8.47
N ILE A 119 14.06 -7.70 8.95
CA ILE A 119 14.13 -6.24 9.09
C ILE A 119 14.02 -5.97 10.61
N PRO A 120 14.77 -5.03 11.18
CA PRO A 120 14.61 -4.67 12.60
C PRO A 120 13.20 -4.14 12.91
N SER A 121 12.83 -4.13 14.19
CA SER A 121 11.53 -3.61 14.66
C SER A 121 11.35 -2.12 14.39
N ASP A 122 12.45 -1.38 14.36
CA ASP A 122 12.58 -0.01 13.88
C ASP A 122 13.78 -0.01 12.93
N VAL A 123 13.57 0.40 11.67
CA VAL A 123 14.67 0.48 10.69
C VAL A 123 15.75 1.47 11.08
N CYS A 124 15.46 2.45 11.93
CA CYS A 124 16.46 3.34 12.49
C CYS A 124 17.39 2.65 13.51
N ASP A 125 17.07 1.43 13.93
CA ASP A 125 17.88 0.61 14.85
C ASP A 125 18.77 -0.40 14.12
N TRP A 126 18.75 -0.44 12.79
CA TRP A 126 19.43 -1.48 11.99
C TRP A 126 20.93 -1.57 12.26
N ASP A 127 21.57 -0.44 12.58
CA ASP A 127 23.01 -0.29 12.86
C ASP A 127 23.32 -0.09 14.36
N LYS A 128 22.30 -0.08 15.23
CA LYS A 128 22.48 0.21 16.67
C LYS A 128 23.01 -0.96 17.48
N ASP A 129 22.96 -2.20 16.99
CA ASP A 129 23.54 -3.34 17.70
C ASP A 129 25.09 -3.28 17.66
N PRO A 130 25.76 -3.08 18.81
CA PRO A 130 27.21 -2.89 18.85
C PRO A 130 28.01 -4.09 18.30
N ARG A 131 27.39 -5.29 18.27
CA ARG A 131 28.02 -6.50 17.72
C ARG A 131 28.20 -6.41 16.20
N LEU A 132 27.40 -5.58 15.53
CA LEU A 132 27.42 -5.38 14.09
C LEU A 132 28.69 -4.66 13.61
N LYS A 133 29.29 -3.84 14.48
CA LYS A 133 30.53 -3.10 14.21
C LYS A 133 31.72 -4.02 13.93
N VAL A 134 31.66 -5.26 14.41
CA VAL A 134 32.70 -6.28 14.14
C VAL A 134 32.58 -6.82 12.71
N PHE A 135 31.38 -6.81 12.14
CA PHE A 135 31.09 -7.41 10.85
C PHE A 135 31.15 -6.40 9.69
N SER A 136 31.01 -5.10 9.96
CA SER A 136 31.19 -4.06 8.95
C SER A 136 31.84 -2.81 9.55
N PRO A 137 32.97 -2.33 8.99
CA PRO A 137 33.57 -1.06 9.41
C PRO A 137 32.67 0.15 9.09
N HIS A 138 31.62 -0.03 8.30
CA HIS A 138 30.65 1.00 7.91
C HIS A 138 29.45 1.09 8.85
N ALA A 139 29.30 0.19 9.82
CA ALA A 139 28.11 0.09 10.68
C ALA A 139 27.98 1.20 11.75
N ASN A 140 28.85 2.22 11.77
CA ASN A 140 28.95 3.15 12.90
C ASN A 140 28.57 4.61 12.58
N GLU A 141 28.30 4.95 11.31
CA GLU A 141 28.06 6.33 10.87
C GLU A 141 26.65 6.57 10.30
N SER A 142 25.74 5.60 10.48
CA SER A 142 24.64 5.33 9.56
C SER A 142 23.25 5.78 10.02
N ILE A 143 23.09 6.24 11.26
CA ILE A 143 21.77 6.65 11.78
C ILE A 143 21.14 7.82 11.00
N LYS A 144 21.96 8.68 10.39
CA LYS A 144 21.47 9.95 9.86
C LYS A 144 20.69 9.85 8.56
N TYR A 145 20.94 8.81 7.74
CA TYR A 145 20.22 8.68 6.46
C TYR A 145 18.76 8.24 6.62
N TRP A 146 18.39 7.60 7.74
CA TRP A 146 17.02 7.08 7.95
C TRP A 146 15.95 8.18 7.81
N LEU A 147 16.20 9.37 8.34
CA LEU A 147 15.27 10.51 8.23
C LEU A 147 15.15 11.07 6.80
N HIS A 148 16.05 10.67 5.91
CA HIS A 148 16.18 11.10 4.52
C HIS A 148 15.89 9.96 3.52
N ILE A 149 15.39 8.82 4.00
CA ILE A 149 14.98 7.72 3.12
C ILE A 149 13.63 8.04 2.49
N VAL A 150 13.60 8.00 1.17
CA VAL A 150 12.38 8.25 0.38
C VAL A 150 11.79 6.98 -0.21
N GLN A 151 12.59 5.91 -0.34
CA GLN A 151 12.15 4.62 -0.88
C GLN A 151 12.85 3.44 -0.20
N ILE A 152 12.06 2.41 0.10
CA ILE A 152 12.52 1.09 0.52
C ILE A 152 11.87 0.04 -0.37
N ASP A 153 12.68 -0.75 -1.04
CA ASP A 153 12.23 -1.88 -1.85
C ASP A 153 13.02 -3.14 -1.48
N PHE A 154 12.32 -4.05 -0.83
CA PHE A 154 12.81 -5.35 -0.40
C PHE A 154 11.99 -6.50 -1.00
N ARG A 155 11.41 -6.28 -2.19
CA ARG A 155 10.57 -7.30 -2.83
C ARG A 155 11.35 -8.59 -3.12
N SER A 156 10.64 -9.71 -3.10
CA SER A 156 11.17 -11.03 -3.44
C SER A 156 12.36 -11.48 -2.58
N ASN A 157 12.38 -11.11 -1.31
CA ASN A 157 13.33 -11.64 -0.34
C ASN A 157 12.74 -12.86 0.40
N LYS A 158 13.27 -13.17 1.58
CA LYS A 158 12.77 -14.26 2.46
C LYS A 158 12.39 -13.70 3.83
N ILE A 159 11.91 -12.46 3.86
CA ILE A 159 11.64 -11.73 5.09
C ILE A 159 10.49 -12.43 5.80
N ARG A 160 10.85 -13.07 6.89
CA ARG A 160 9.98 -13.92 7.70
C ARG A 160 10.00 -13.50 9.17
N LYS A 161 10.74 -12.44 9.51
CA LYS A 161 11.05 -12.15 10.90
C LYS A 161 11.26 -10.66 11.16
N VAL A 162 10.33 -10.09 11.91
CA VAL A 162 10.57 -9.06 12.93
C VAL A 162 10.25 -9.76 14.26
N GLU A 163 11.12 -10.68 14.68
CA GLU A 163 10.99 -11.54 15.88
C GLU A 163 9.71 -12.43 16.03
N SER A 164 8.63 -12.20 15.29
CA SER A 164 7.33 -12.90 15.42
C SER A 164 6.50 -13.04 14.11
N LEU A 165 7.11 -12.99 12.92
CA LEU A 165 6.41 -12.96 11.60
C LEU A 165 5.46 -11.74 11.42
N HIS A 166 5.78 -10.62 12.05
CA HIS A 166 4.86 -9.50 12.27
C HIS A 166 5.48 -8.15 11.88
N PHE A 167 4.91 -7.42 10.93
CA PHE A 167 5.38 -6.07 10.58
C PHE A 167 4.91 -5.05 11.62
N LYS A 168 5.81 -4.37 12.32
CA LYS A 168 5.45 -3.49 13.44
C LYS A 168 5.13 -2.08 12.98
N ASN A 169 4.31 -1.36 13.75
CA ASN A 169 4.03 0.05 13.46
C ASN A 169 5.24 0.97 13.70
N THR A 170 6.20 0.52 14.51
CA THR A 170 7.49 1.18 14.72
C THR A 170 8.48 0.97 13.58
N THR A 171 8.23 0.05 12.65
CA THR A 171 9.24 -0.32 11.65
C THR A 171 9.61 0.85 10.75
N ILE A 172 8.66 1.72 10.43
CA ILE A 172 8.87 2.87 9.52
C ILE A 172 8.30 4.18 10.08
N ASN A 173 8.03 4.28 11.38
CA ASN A 173 7.36 5.44 11.98
C ASN A 173 8.17 6.74 11.89
N LEU A 174 9.50 6.65 11.93
CA LEU A 174 10.42 7.79 11.88
C LEU A 174 10.81 8.20 10.45
N LEU A 175 10.42 7.44 9.44
CA LEU A 175 10.76 7.72 8.04
C LEU A 175 9.78 8.73 7.43
N THR A 176 9.85 9.99 7.87
CA THR A 176 8.90 11.05 7.48
C THR A 176 8.93 11.40 5.99
N GLN A 177 10.03 11.09 5.30
CA GLN A 177 10.20 11.31 3.87
C GLN A 177 9.90 10.08 3.02
N LEU A 178 9.62 8.92 3.63
CA LEU A 178 9.32 7.68 2.91
C LEU A 178 8.03 7.83 2.12
N ARG A 179 8.11 7.56 0.81
CA ARG A 179 6.98 7.61 -0.13
C ARG A 179 6.64 6.26 -0.71
N HIS A 180 7.62 5.37 -0.82
CA HIS A 180 7.47 4.07 -1.45
C HIS A 180 8.05 2.97 -0.58
N LEU A 181 7.20 2.00 -0.22
CA LEU A 181 7.56 0.78 0.49
C LEU A 181 7.11 -0.43 -0.33
N ASP A 182 8.04 -1.26 -0.76
CA ASP A 182 7.74 -2.57 -1.35
C ASP A 182 8.38 -3.69 -0.51
N VAL A 183 7.54 -4.53 0.08
CA VAL A 183 7.94 -5.74 0.82
C VAL A 183 7.17 -6.96 0.29
N SER A 184 6.77 -6.91 -0.98
CA SER A 184 6.04 -7.99 -1.64
C SER A 184 6.89 -9.25 -1.83
N TYR A 185 6.25 -10.40 -2.04
CA TYR A 185 6.92 -11.69 -2.23
C TYR A 185 7.87 -12.04 -1.07
N ASN A 186 7.37 -11.89 0.15
CA ASN A 186 8.07 -12.26 1.38
C ASN A 186 7.24 -13.29 2.16
N GLN A 187 7.44 -13.39 3.47
CA GLN A 187 6.75 -14.37 4.33
C GLN A 187 6.15 -13.68 5.56
N ILE A 188 5.69 -12.44 5.41
CA ILE A 188 5.04 -11.66 6.48
C ILE A 188 3.65 -12.28 6.75
N VAL A 189 3.33 -12.55 8.02
CA VAL A 189 2.07 -13.24 8.40
C VAL A 189 1.08 -12.32 9.09
N SER A 190 1.56 -11.23 9.69
CA SER A 190 0.72 -10.24 10.37
C SER A 190 1.34 -8.85 10.33
N MET A 191 0.54 -7.83 10.63
CA MET A 191 0.94 -6.43 10.71
C MET A 191 0.30 -5.79 11.94
N ASP A 192 0.99 -4.87 12.59
CA ASP A 192 0.42 -4.03 13.65
C ASP A 192 -0.66 -3.11 13.05
N PRO A 193 -1.61 -2.64 13.86
CA PRO A 193 -2.48 -1.54 13.47
C PRO A 193 -1.69 -0.28 13.12
N ALA A 194 -2.19 0.46 12.13
CA ALA A 194 -1.67 1.74 11.66
C ALA A 194 -0.20 1.73 11.23
N CYS A 195 0.31 0.63 10.66
CA CYS A 195 1.68 0.55 10.15
C CYS A 195 2.00 1.55 9.04
N ILE A 196 1.01 1.84 8.19
CA ILE A 196 1.16 2.70 7.00
C ILE A 196 0.29 3.97 7.04
N SER A 197 -0.34 4.23 8.18
CA SER A 197 -1.29 5.33 8.36
C SER A 197 -0.93 6.22 9.55
N GLN A 198 0.33 6.17 10.00
CA GLN A 198 0.80 7.07 11.04
C GLN A 198 0.75 8.53 10.54
N PRO A 199 0.37 9.51 11.38
CA PRO A 199 0.28 10.91 10.97
C PRO A 199 1.56 11.51 10.40
N THR A 200 2.72 10.98 10.81
CA THR A 200 4.05 11.45 10.38
C THR A 200 4.51 10.83 9.07
N GLN A 201 3.78 9.84 8.54
CA GLN A 201 4.16 9.11 7.33
C GLN A 201 3.50 9.73 6.09
N ASN A 202 4.31 9.92 5.06
CA ASN A 202 3.90 10.43 3.75
C ASN A 202 3.97 9.33 2.68
N LEU A 203 3.54 8.13 3.05
CA LEU A 203 3.63 6.95 2.19
C LEU A 203 2.55 7.02 1.12
N PHE A 204 2.94 7.10 -0.16
CA PHE A 204 2.00 7.10 -1.28
C PHE A 204 1.85 5.70 -1.88
N PHE A 205 2.87 4.86 -1.77
CA PHE A 205 2.89 3.51 -2.32
C PHE A 205 3.33 2.50 -1.27
N ALA A 206 2.50 1.49 -1.05
CA ALA A 206 2.80 0.39 -0.16
C ALA A 206 2.44 -0.95 -0.82
N ASN A 207 3.38 -1.89 -0.88
CA ASN A 207 3.16 -3.19 -1.50
C ASN A 207 3.50 -4.33 -0.54
N PHE A 208 2.46 -5.03 -0.09
CA PHE A 208 2.52 -6.21 0.77
C PHE A 208 2.01 -7.47 0.05
N SER A 209 1.88 -7.43 -1.28
CA SER A 209 1.37 -8.57 -2.06
C SER A 209 2.25 -9.81 -1.95
N HIS A 210 1.67 -10.98 -2.19
CA HIS A 210 2.37 -12.27 -2.15
C HIS A 210 3.10 -12.52 -0.81
N ASN A 211 2.44 -12.19 0.29
CA ASN A 211 2.86 -12.55 1.64
C ASN A 211 1.91 -13.63 2.19
N LYS A 212 1.82 -13.75 3.52
CA LYS A 212 0.98 -14.72 4.22
C LYS A 212 0.08 -14.04 5.26
N LEU A 213 -0.29 -12.78 5.02
CA LEU A 213 -1.17 -12.02 5.89
C LEU A 213 -2.50 -12.74 6.02
N ARG A 214 -2.96 -12.99 7.25
CA ARG A 214 -4.22 -13.71 7.54
C ARG A 214 -5.34 -12.80 8.04
N GLU A 215 -4.97 -11.72 8.67
CA GLU A 215 -5.89 -10.72 9.22
C GLU A 215 -5.30 -9.34 8.93
N LEU A 216 -6.17 -8.37 8.69
CA LEU A 216 -5.76 -6.99 8.47
C LEU A 216 -6.55 -6.05 9.36
N ASP A 217 -5.84 -5.22 10.11
CA ASP A 217 -6.47 -4.13 10.84
C ASP A 217 -6.97 -3.04 9.88
N ILE A 218 -8.17 -2.53 10.12
CA ILE A 218 -8.88 -1.55 9.29
C ILE A 218 -8.04 -0.28 9.08
N THR A 219 -7.21 0.10 10.04
CA THR A 219 -6.34 1.29 9.95
C THR A 219 -5.21 1.14 8.94
N ASN A 220 -4.92 -0.06 8.46
CA ASN A 220 -3.98 -0.33 7.35
C ASN A 220 -4.66 -0.37 5.98
N ALA A 221 -5.98 -0.20 5.92
CA ALA A 221 -6.77 -0.13 4.69
C ALA A 221 -7.42 1.26 4.51
N PHE A 222 -7.85 1.87 5.61
CA PHE A 222 -8.52 3.17 5.62
C PHE A 222 -7.61 4.20 6.28
N THR A 223 -7.03 5.09 5.47
CA THR A 223 -6.04 6.07 5.95
C THR A 223 -6.60 7.49 5.86
N VAL A 224 -6.29 8.32 6.85
CA VAL A 224 -6.56 9.78 6.79
C VAL A 224 -5.63 10.43 5.77
N ASN A 225 -4.39 9.93 5.68
CA ASN A 225 -3.39 10.47 4.78
C ASN A 225 -3.67 10.03 3.34
N LEU A 226 -3.29 10.89 2.40
CA LEU A 226 -3.32 10.64 0.97
C LEU A 226 -2.44 9.44 0.63
N ILE A 227 -3.00 8.47 -0.10
CA ILE A 227 -2.26 7.32 -0.59
C ILE A 227 -2.59 7.11 -2.06
N CYS A 228 -1.62 6.75 -2.88
CA CYS A 228 -1.93 6.37 -4.26
C CYS A 228 -2.41 4.93 -4.28
N ARG A 229 -1.57 4.02 -3.76
CA ARG A 229 -1.80 2.58 -3.87
C ARG A 229 -1.30 1.82 -2.66
N VAL A 230 -2.15 0.95 -2.13
CA VAL A 230 -1.81 -0.12 -1.20
C VAL A 230 -2.17 -1.45 -1.81
N ASN A 231 -1.23 -2.40 -1.84
CA ASN A 231 -1.45 -3.69 -2.46
C ASN A 231 -1.28 -4.83 -1.45
N TYR A 232 -2.38 -5.54 -1.17
CA TYR A 232 -2.44 -6.75 -0.35
C TYR A 232 -2.76 -8.02 -1.16
N THR A 233 -2.64 -7.94 -2.49
CA THR A 233 -2.97 -9.04 -3.42
C THR A 233 -2.26 -10.35 -3.09
N SER A 234 -2.91 -11.47 -3.32
CA SER A 234 -2.35 -12.82 -3.14
C SER A 234 -1.78 -13.07 -1.73
N ASN A 235 -2.55 -12.70 -0.70
CA ASN A 235 -2.30 -13.09 0.69
C ASN A 235 -3.29 -14.20 1.10
N ILE A 236 -3.48 -14.41 2.40
CA ILE A 236 -4.48 -15.35 2.94
C ILE A 236 -5.43 -14.64 3.91
N ILE A 237 -5.72 -13.36 3.66
CA ILE A 237 -6.56 -12.53 4.53
C ILE A 237 -7.96 -13.13 4.54
N GLU A 238 -8.47 -13.46 5.73
CA GLU A 238 -9.79 -14.03 5.94
C GLU A 238 -10.76 -12.99 6.50
N ASN A 239 -10.27 -12.07 7.35
CA ASN A 239 -11.10 -11.09 8.05
C ASN A 239 -10.39 -9.75 8.24
N PHE A 240 -11.20 -8.71 8.45
CA PHE A 240 -10.77 -7.40 8.92
C PHE A 240 -11.04 -7.27 10.42
N VAL A 241 -10.13 -6.61 11.14
CA VAL A 241 -10.28 -6.30 12.56
C VAL A 241 -10.11 -4.81 12.81
N ASN A 242 -10.52 -4.37 14.00
CA ASN A 242 -10.30 -3.03 14.47
C ASN A 242 -9.74 -3.08 15.90
N ALA A 243 -8.47 -3.46 16.02
CA ALA A 243 -7.81 -3.68 17.31
C ALA A 243 -7.66 -2.38 18.11
N LEU A 244 -7.63 -1.23 17.44
CA LEU A 244 -7.52 0.08 18.08
C LEU A 244 -8.88 0.70 18.45
N GLY A 245 -10.00 0.08 18.09
CA GLY A 245 -11.32 0.70 18.26
C GLY A 245 -11.45 2.01 17.47
N PHE A 246 -10.76 2.09 16.33
CA PHE A 246 -10.76 3.24 15.44
C PHE A 246 -12.17 3.54 14.92
N THR A 247 -12.59 4.79 15.00
CA THR A 247 -13.85 5.27 14.42
C THR A 247 -13.56 6.43 13.48
N LEU A 248 -14.32 6.53 12.41
CA LEU A 248 -14.15 7.63 11.46
C LEU A 248 -14.55 8.96 12.12
N ASP A 249 -13.70 9.97 11.94
CA ASP A 249 -14.01 11.35 12.27
C ASP A 249 -14.96 11.90 11.22
N LYS A 250 -16.19 12.19 11.64
CA LYS A 250 -17.27 12.55 10.71
C LYS A 250 -17.06 13.88 9.98
N ASN A 251 -16.07 14.66 10.41
CA ASN A 251 -15.72 15.94 9.82
C ASN A 251 -14.53 15.83 8.85
N LYS A 252 -14.00 14.63 8.63
CA LYS A 252 -12.87 14.38 7.74
C LYS A 252 -13.29 13.53 6.55
N THR A 253 -12.65 13.79 5.42
CA THR A 253 -12.64 12.86 4.29
C THR A 253 -11.40 12.00 4.40
N TYR A 254 -11.52 10.74 4.03
CA TYR A 254 -10.45 9.74 4.06
C TYR A 254 -10.00 9.43 2.64
N GLY A 255 -8.69 9.27 2.44
CA GLY A 255 -8.09 9.12 1.11
C GLY A 255 -7.89 10.47 0.39
N PRO A 256 -7.80 10.48 -0.96
CA PRO A 256 -8.02 9.36 -1.88
C PRO A 256 -6.98 8.23 -1.82
N GLY A 257 -7.30 7.11 -2.48
CA GLY A 257 -6.35 6.04 -2.77
C GLY A 257 -6.95 4.72 -3.26
N TYR A 258 -6.12 3.85 -3.83
CA TYR A 258 -6.50 2.52 -4.29
C TYR A 258 -5.95 1.44 -3.36
N VAL A 259 -6.82 0.54 -2.87
CA VAL A 259 -6.43 -0.58 -2.02
C VAL A 259 -6.90 -1.88 -2.66
N SER A 260 -5.97 -2.74 -3.06
CA SER A 260 -6.32 -4.04 -3.62
C SER A 260 -6.13 -5.14 -2.61
N PHE A 261 -7.16 -5.98 -2.53
CA PHE A 261 -7.16 -7.23 -1.77
C PHE A 261 -7.31 -8.45 -2.67
N HIS A 262 -7.19 -8.30 -3.99
CA HIS A 262 -7.38 -9.37 -4.97
C HIS A 262 -6.70 -10.71 -4.56
N GLN A 263 -7.34 -11.84 -4.85
CA GLN A 263 -6.82 -13.19 -4.52
C GLN A 263 -6.50 -13.40 -3.02
N ASN A 264 -7.40 -12.97 -2.13
CA ASN A 264 -7.38 -13.33 -0.71
C ASN A 264 -8.49 -14.35 -0.38
N LYS A 265 -8.71 -14.63 0.91
CA LYS A 265 -9.74 -15.57 1.41
C LYS A 265 -10.90 -14.87 2.11
N ILE A 266 -11.16 -13.62 1.75
CA ILE A 266 -12.27 -12.86 2.31
C ILE A 266 -13.56 -13.43 1.74
N GLU A 267 -14.33 -14.12 2.59
CA GLU A 267 -15.61 -14.72 2.20
C GLU A 267 -16.80 -13.83 2.52
N ARG A 268 -16.65 -12.82 3.38
CA ARG A 268 -17.74 -11.92 3.76
C ARG A 268 -17.33 -10.47 3.56
N PHE A 269 -18.28 -9.66 3.10
CA PHE A 269 -18.08 -8.22 3.06
C PHE A 269 -17.89 -7.70 4.50
N PRO A 270 -16.90 -6.83 4.76
CA PRO A 270 -16.66 -6.31 6.10
C PRO A 270 -17.89 -5.53 6.60
N ASP A 271 -18.30 -5.80 7.84
CA ASP A 271 -19.33 -4.99 8.51
C ASP A 271 -18.73 -3.64 8.92
N LEU A 272 -18.78 -2.68 8.00
CA LEU A 272 -18.26 -1.32 8.23
C LEU A 272 -19.03 -0.56 9.32
N THR A 273 -20.26 -0.99 9.65
CA THR A 273 -21.01 -0.41 10.77
C THR A 273 -20.33 -0.80 12.07
N SER A 274 -20.06 -2.10 12.26
CA SER A 274 -19.36 -2.60 13.44
C SER A 274 -17.90 -2.19 13.47
N LEU A 275 -17.22 -2.15 12.32
CA LEU A 275 -15.79 -1.86 12.23
C LEU A 275 -15.48 -0.37 12.36
N LEU A 276 -16.31 0.52 11.81
CA LEU A 276 -15.99 1.95 11.68
C LEU A 276 -17.05 2.89 12.28
N GLY A 277 -18.17 2.34 12.77
CA GLY A 277 -19.27 3.14 13.30
C GLY A 277 -20.10 3.85 12.23
N LEU A 278 -20.06 3.37 10.98
CA LEU A 278 -20.78 3.95 9.86
C LEU A 278 -22.25 3.55 9.87
N SER A 279 -23.14 4.52 10.06
CA SER A 279 -24.58 4.31 10.25
C SER A 279 -25.46 4.97 9.18
N SER A 280 -24.87 5.82 8.33
CA SER A 280 -25.59 6.52 7.27
C SER A 280 -24.78 6.65 5.98
N LEU A 281 -25.48 6.89 4.88
CA LEU A 281 -24.85 7.13 3.57
C LEU A 281 -23.92 8.35 3.59
N ALA A 282 -24.25 9.39 4.34
CA ALA A 282 -23.41 10.57 4.49
C ALA A 282 -22.07 10.26 5.17
N GLU A 283 -22.07 9.37 6.16
CA GLU A 283 -20.84 8.91 6.82
C GLU A 283 -20.05 7.97 5.91
N PHE A 284 -20.72 7.07 5.18
CA PHE A 284 -20.07 6.23 4.18
C PHE A 284 -19.41 7.07 3.07
N GLY A 285 -19.98 8.24 2.76
CA GLY A 285 -19.42 9.18 1.80
C GLY A 285 -18.02 9.70 2.13
N GLN A 286 -17.59 9.61 3.39
CA GLN A 286 -16.23 9.95 3.80
C GLN A 286 -15.18 9.02 3.21
N LEU A 287 -15.59 7.84 2.73
CA LEU A 287 -14.74 6.81 2.15
C LEU A 287 -14.77 6.79 0.61
N PHE A 288 -15.58 7.63 -0.05
CA PHE A 288 -15.73 7.60 -1.52
C PHE A 288 -14.49 7.98 -2.30
N SER A 289 -13.52 8.61 -1.65
CA SER A 289 -12.23 8.89 -2.28
C SER A 289 -11.34 7.64 -2.34
N PHE A 290 -11.70 6.56 -1.65
CA PHE A 290 -11.03 5.27 -1.79
C PHE A 290 -11.68 4.39 -2.85
N GLU A 291 -10.82 3.74 -3.62
CA GLU A 291 -11.17 2.61 -4.46
C GLU A 291 -10.67 1.33 -3.81
N PHE A 292 -11.56 0.35 -3.66
CA PHE A 292 -11.20 -0.95 -3.14
C PHE A 292 -11.44 -2.01 -4.19
N ASP A 293 -10.42 -2.80 -4.44
CA ASP A 293 -10.47 -3.93 -5.36
C ASP A 293 -10.65 -5.23 -4.57
N PHE A 294 -11.83 -5.79 -4.77
CA PHE A 294 -12.29 -7.03 -4.18
C PHE A 294 -12.54 -8.11 -5.26
N ASP A 295 -11.85 -8.07 -6.39
CA ASP A 295 -12.05 -9.06 -7.46
C ASP A 295 -11.55 -10.46 -7.05
N ASP A 296 -12.15 -11.49 -7.64
CA ASP A 296 -11.89 -12.93 -7.41
C ASP A 296 -12.19 -13.45 -5.99
N TYR A 297 -13.11 -12.82 -5.26
CA TYR A 297 -13.63 -13.40 -4.01
C TYR A 297 -14.74 -14.42 -4.19
N GLN A 298 -14.68 -15.43 -3.33
CA GLN A 298 -15.81 -16.32 -3.09
C GLN A 298 -16.78 -15.68 -2.08
N LEU A 299 -17.38 -14.55 -2.46
CA LEU A 299 -18.23 -13.78 -1.56
C LEU A 299 -19.50 -14.55 -1.18
N ASN A 300 -19.76 -14.64 0.12
CA ASN A 300 -21.02 -15.05 0.72
C ASN A 300 -21.94 -13.82 0.77
N CYS A 301 -22.95 -13.80 -0.08
CA CYS A 301 -24.00 -12.79 -0.08
C CYS A 301 -25.05 -13.14 0.98
N ASP A 302 -24.69 -12.86 2.23
CA ASP A 302 -25.51 -13.03 3.41
C ASP A 302 -25.99 -11.66 3.96
N CYS A 303 -26.54 -11.65 5.18
CA CYS A 303 -27.10 -10.43 5.77
C CYS A 303 -26.05 -9.35 6.08
N TYR A 304 -24.75 -9.68 6.11
CA TYR A 304 -23.70 -8.67 6.31
C TYR A 304 -23.57 -7.71 5.12
N LEU A 305 -24.08 -8.11 3.95
CA LEU A 305 -24.11 -7.29 2.75
C LEU A 305 -25.32 -6.32 2.71
N GLU A 306 -26.36 -6.55 3.52
CA GLU A 306 -27.59 -5.75 3.49
C GLU A 306 -27.36 -4.26 3.82
N PRO A 307 -26.59 -3.88 4.86
CA PRO A 307 -26.42 -2.48 5.19
C PRO A 307 -25.79 -1.69 4.05
N ILE A 308 -24.77 -2.25 3.41
CA ILE A 308 -24.07 -1.60 2.30
C ILE A 308 -24.94 -1.55 1.05
N LEU A 309 -25.70 -2.61 0.75
CA LEU A 309 -26.64 -2.61 -0.37
C LEU A 309 -27.74 -1.57 -0.19
N ARG A 310 -28.32 -1.48 1.02
CA ARG A 310 -29.36 -0.50 1.36
C ARG A 310 -28.85 0.93 1.24
N MET A 311 -27.68 1.23 1.83
CA MET A 311 -27.05 2.55 1.72
C MET A 311 -26.72 2.89 0.27
N GLY A 312 -26.24 1.91 -0.49
CA GLY A 312 -25.90 2.07 -1.89
C GLY A 312 -27.09 2.19 -2.85
N GLN A 313 -28.33 1.92 -2.43
CA GLN A 313 -29.50 1.90 -3.34
C GLN A 313 -29.71 3.22 -4.07
N GLU A 314 -29.51 4.35 -3.39
CA GLU A 314 -29.75 5.70 -3.93
C GLU A 314 -28.61 6.19 -4.83
N LEU A 315 -27.42 5.60 -4.72
CA LEU A 315 -26.22 5.97 -5.46
C LEU A 315 -25.61 4.77 -6.20
N LYS A 316 -26.44 3.79 -6.59
CA LYS A 316 -26.00 2.52 -7.19
C LYS A 316 -25.06 2.76 -8.37
N ASP A 317 -25.35 3.75 -9.21
CA ASP A 317 -24.58 4.04 -10.42
C ASP A 317 -23.26 4.78 -10.14
N VAL A 318 -23.10 5.35 -8.94
CA VAL A 318 -21.97 6.22 -8.59
C VAL A 318 -20.95 5.51 -7.68
N LEU A 319 -21.41 4.74 -6.69
CA LEU A 319 -20.54 4.19 -5.63
C LEU A 319 -19.82 2.90 -6.00
N TRP A 320 -20.31 2.18 -7.00
CA TRP A 320 -19.95 0.77 -7.16
C TRP A 320 -19.00 0.50 -8.35
N ARG A 321 -18.25 1.48 -8.88
CA ARG A 321 -17.48 1.38 -10.15
C ARG A 321 -16.62 0.12 -10.36
N ASN A 322 -15.86 -0.35 -9.37
CA ASN A 322 -15.16 -1.65 -9.43
C ASN A 322 -15.98 -2.78 -8.78
N TYR A 323 -16.72 -2.46 -7.73
CA TYR A 323 -17.65 -3.37 -7.08
C TYR A 323 -18.76 -3.93 -7.99
N PHE A 324 -19.02 -3.34 -9.15
CA PHE A 324 -20.04 -3.77 -10.12
C PHE A 324 -19.77 -5.17 -10.66
N ASN A 325 -18.53 -5.66 -10.59
CA ASN A 325 -18.16 -6.99 -11.07
C ASN A 325 -17.90 -7.99 -9.92
N ILE A 326 -18.37 -7.71 -8.72
CA ILE A 326 -18.37 -8.70 -7.63
C ILE A 326 -19.58 -9.61 -7.76
N TYR A 327 -19.33 -10.91 -7.75
CA TYR A 327 -20.35 -11.94 -7.84
C TYR A 327 -20.46 -12.72 -6.53
N CYS A 328 -21.67 -13.09 -6.14
CA CYS A 328 -21.89 -14.00 -5.05
C CYS A 328 -21.41 -15.40 -5.43
N ALA A 329 -20.57 -16.01 -4.61
CA ALA A 329 -20.29 -17.44 -4.68
C ALA A 329 -21.33 -18.26 -3.90
N ASN A 330 -21.79 -17.73 -2.77
CA ASN A 330 -22.80 -18.35 -1.90
C ASN A 330 -23.83 -17.30 -1.43
N PRO A 331 -24.97 -17.73 -0.86
CA PRO A 331 -25.54 -19.08 -0.92
C PRO A 331 -25.94 -19.47 -2.36
N PRO A 332 -26.29 -20.75 -2.62
CA PRO A 332 -26.66 -21.23 -3.96
C PRO A 332 -27.77 -20.41 -4.65
N SER A 333 -28.70 -19.83 -3.90
CA SER A 333 -29.78 -18.95 -4.41
C SER A 333 -29.28 -17.64 -5.03
N PHE A 334 -28.07 -17.21 -4.67
CA PHE A 334 -27.43 -16.00 -5.17
C PHE A 334 -26.19 -16.27 -6.02
N LYS A 335 -25.76 -17.54 -6.16
CA LYS A 335 -24.56 -17.90 -6.93
C LYS A 335 -24.54 -17.28 -8.32
N ASN A 336 -23.40 -16.67 -8.69
CA ASN A 336 -23.14 -15.95 -9.94
C ASN A 336 -24.04 -14.72 -10.18
N LYS A 337 -24.80 -14.26 -9.19
CA LYS A 337 -25.47 -12.96 -9.27
C LYS A 337 -24.50 -11.86 -8.88
N LYS A 338 -24.58 -10.74 -9.58
CA LYS A 338 -23.82 -9.54 -9.24
C LYS A 338 -24.35 -8.94 -7.95
N VAL A 339 -23.46 -8.56 -7.04
CA VAL A 339 -23.82 -7.96 -5.75
C VAL A 339 -24.78 -6.78 -5.90
N HIS A 340 -24.51 -5.85 -6.81
CA HIS A 340 -25.35 -4.66 -7.02
C HIS A 340 -26.77 -4.95 -7.56
N SER A 341 -26.97 -6.15 -8.13
CA SER A 341 -28.27 -6.61 -8.64
C SER A 341 -29.15 -7.24 -7.56
N LEU A 342 -28.61 -7.45 -6.36
CA LEU A 342 -29.37 -7.89 -5.21
C LEU A 342 -30.24 -6.73 -4.73
N ASN A 343 -31.51 -7.03 -4.44
CA ASN A 343 -32.52 -6.09 -3.94
C ASN A 343 -32.89 -6.44 -2.51
#